data_AF-A0A087VHB7-F1
#
_entry.id   AF-A0A087VHB7-F1
#
_cell.length_a   1.000
_cell.length_b   1.000
_cell.length_c   1.000
_cell.angle_alpha   90.00
_cell.angle_beta   90.00
_cell.angle_gamma   90.00
#
_symmetry.space_group_name_H-M   'P 1'
#
loop_
_entity.id
_entity.type
_entity.pdbx_description
1 polymer ?
#
loop_
_entity_poly.entity_id
_entity_poly.type
_entity_poly.pdbx_seq_one_letter_code
_entity_poly.pdbx_strand_id
1 'polypeptide(L)'
;AENMYFFSDLALTLNEPEERVAPTDSRLRPDQLLGWGAEGRTPPRFGRLGGAREKQPLPPASPRPGKDYEGYIPLWFERKVDAVTGELICAYKGGYWEAKDKQDWSACPDIF
;
A
#
# COMPACT_ATOMS: atom_id res chain seq x y z
N ALA A 1 17.01 19.34 -7.26
CA ALA A 1 16.33 18.40 -8.17
C ALA A 1 17.23 17.26 -8.63
N GLU A 2 18.45 17.53 -9.10
CA GLU A 2 19.38 16.50 -9.62
C GLU A 2 19.80 15.43 -8.59
N ASN A 3 19.81 15.75 -7.29
CA ASN A 3 20.19 14.82 -6.21
C ASN A 3 19.02 14.08 -5.53
N MET A 4 17.77 14.29 -5.95
CA MET A 4 16.59 13.65 -5.33
C MET A 4 15.61 13.12 -6.39
N TYR A 5 16.10 12.23 -7.26
CA TYR A 5 15.31 11.55 -8.30
C TYR A 5 14.47 12.47 -9.20
N PHE A 6 14.82 13.75 -9.30
CA PHE A 6 14.01 14.77 -9.98
C PHE A 6 12.55 14.84 -9.50
N PHE A 7 12.32 14.52 -8.23
CA PHE A 7 11.00 14.61 -7.62
C PHE A 7 10.54 16.06 -7.52
N SER A 8 9.23 16.25 -7.74
CA SER A 8 8.55 17.49 -7.42
C SER A 8 8.45 17.66 -5.91
N ASP A 9 8.24 18.90 -5.45
CA ASP A 9 8.07 19.19 -4.02
C ASP A 9 6.93 18.36 -3.40
N LEU A 10 5.84 18.13 -4.16
CA LEU A 10 4.76 17.25 -3.72
C LEU A 10 5.23 15.80 -3.56
N ALA A 11 6.01 15.27 -4.50
CA ALA A 11 6.48 13.88 -4.43
C ALA A 11 7.44 13.65 -3.25
N LEU A 12 8.19 14.68 -2.84
CA LEU A 12 9.05 14.62 -1.67
C LEU A 12 8.25 14.47 -0.36
N THR A 13 7.06 15.08 -0.25
CA THR A 13 6.25 15.02 0.99
C THR A 13 5.41 13.75 1.12
N LEU A 14 5.17 13.01 0.04
CA LEU A 14 4.31 11.81 0.06
C LEU A 14 4.79 10.72 1.03
N ASN A 15 6.10 10.62 1.26
CA ASN A 15 6.69 9.59 2.11
C ASN A 15 7.22 10.12 3.46
N GLU A 16 6.88 11.35 3.82
CA GLU A 16 7.19 11.87 5.15
C GLU A 16 6.42 11.07 6.22
N PRO A 17 7.04 10.78 7.38
CA PRO A 17 6.43 9.96 8.42
C PRO A 17 5.17 10.63 8.96
N GLU A 18 4.09 9.86 8.98
CA GLU A 18 2.80 10.30 9.53
C GLU A 18 2.40 9.32 10.64
N GLU A 19 2.01 9.86 11.79
CA GLU A 19 1.51 9.04 12.89
C GLU A 19 0.11 8.49 12.55
N ARG A 20 -0.34 7.49 13.31
CA ARG A 20 -1.74 7.06 13.28
C ARG A 20 -2.21 6.51 11.93
N VAL A 21 -1.29 6.01 11.10
CA VAL A 21 -1.58 5.35 9.81
C VAL A 21 -1.78 3.84 9.97
N ALA A 22 -2.41 3.22 8.99
CA ALA A 22 -2.60 1.77 8.97
C ALA A 22 -1.25 1.04 8.92
N PRO A 23 -1.14 -0.18 9.48
CA PRO A 23 0.09 -0.97 9.41
C PRO A 23 0.47 -1.38 7.98
N THR A 24 -0.45 -1.25 7.02
CA THR A 24 -0.23 -1.50 5.58
C THR A 24 0.19 -0.24 4.80
N ASP A 25 0.39 0.90 5.45
CA ASP A 25 0.78 2.17 4.79
C ASP A 25 2.19 2.09 4.19
N SER A 26 2.40 2.66 3.01
CA SER A 26 3.68 2.58 2.30
C SER A 26 4.83 3.25 3.06
N ARG A 27 4.55 4.21 3.94
CA ARG A 27 5.58 4.86 4.78
C ARG A 27 6.24 3.89 5.75
N LEU A 28 5.59 2.78 6.07
CA LEU A 28 6.10 1.74 6.98
C LEU A 28 6.85 0.63 6.24
N ARG A 29 6.95 0.72 4.91
CA ARG A 29 7.60 -0.30 4.08
C ARG A 29 9.11 -0.29 4.31
N PRO A 30 9.72 -1.39 4.82
CA PRO A 30 11.08 -1.36 5.35
C PRO A 30 12.17 -1.18 4.26
N ASP A 31 11.95 -1.69 3.06
CA ASP A 31 12.84 -1.49 1.91
C ASP A 31 12.84 -0.03 1.42
N GLN A 32 11.67 0.62 1.41
CA GLN A 32 11.54 2.02 1.01
C GLN A 32 12.23 2.96 2.02
N LEU A 33 12.07 2.73 3.32
CA LEU A 33 12.74 3.53 4.35
C LEU A 33 14.28 3.47 4.24
N LEU A 34 14.83 2.30 3.89
CA LEU A 34 16.27 2.12 3.68
C LEU A 34 16.77 2.86 2.43
N GLY A 35 15.99 2.86 1.34
CA GLY A 35 16.33 3.56 0.10
C GLY A 35 16.27 5.08 0.19
N TRP A 36 15.48 5.62 1.12
CA TRP A 36 15.30 7.07 1.32
C TRP A 36 16.34 7.69 2.26
N GLY A 37 17.37 6.94 2.68
CA GLY A 37 18.49 7.49 3.45
C GLY A 37 18.12 7.93 4.87
N ALA A 38 17.15 7.28 5.51
CA ALA A 38 16.80 7.51 6.91
C ALA A 38 17.90 6.98 7.86
N GLU A 39 19.06 7.65 7.86
CA GLU A 39 20.11 7.49 8.87
C GLU A 39 19.55 7.84 10.25
N GLY A 40 19.17 6.82 11.03
CA GLY A 40 18.73 7.01 12.42
C GLY A 40 17.65 6.04 12.90
N ARG A 41 16.98 5.31 12.01
CA ARG A 41 16.14 4.18 12.41
C ARG A 41 16.90 2.89 12.15
N THR A 42 17.42 2.29 13.21
CA THR A 42 17.95 0.92 13.17
C THR A 42 16.92 0.01 12.50
N PRO A 43 17.18 -0.55 11.31
CA PRO A 43 16.26 -1.51 10.73
C PRO A 43 16.28 -2.77 11.62
N PRO A 44 15.12 -3.38 11.95
CA PRO A 44 15.16 -4.76 12.40
C PRO A 44 15.76 -5.59 11.28
N ARG A 45 16.99 -6.07 11.51
CA ARG A 45 17.79 -7.08 10.80
C ARG A 45 17.38 -7.33 9.34
N PHE A 46 18.31 -6.97 8.46
CA PHE A 46 18.59 -7.38 7.06
C PHE A 46 17.90 -8.63 6.45
N GLY A 47 17.32 -9.55 7.23
CA GLY A 47 16.66 -10.77 6.76
C GLY A 47 15.24 -10.62 6.20
N ARG A 48 14.62 -9.44 6.20
CA ARG A 48 13.23 -9.24 5.70
C ARG A 48 13.09 -8.61 4.31
N LEU A 49 14.18 -8.18 3.66
CA LEU A 49 14.10 -7.64 2.30
C LEU A 49 13.64 -8.69 1.27
N GLY A 50 13.99 -9.97 1.48
CA GLY A 50 13.46 -11.09 0.69
C GLY A 50 12.04 -11.51 1.08
N GLY A 51 11.65 -11.29 2.34
CA GLY A 51 10.39 -11.77 2.90
C GLY A 51 9.15 -11.11 2.31
N ALA A 52 9.10 -9.77 2.18
CA ALA A 52 7.92 -9.08 1.66
C ALA A 52 7.58 -9.47 0.20
N ARG A 53 8.61 -9.63 -0.64
CA ARG A 53 8.45 -10.09 -2.04
C ARG A 53 8.06 -11.57 -2.13
N GLU A 54 8.50 -12.40 -1.18
CA GLU A 54 8.17 -13.83 -1.10
C GLU A 54 6.78 -14.08 -0.47
N LYS A 55 6.30 -13.15 0.36
CA LYS A 55 4.96 -13.18 1.00
C LYS A 55 3.84 -12.74 0.05
N GLN A 56 4.13 -12.02 -1.03
CA GLN A 56 3.16 -11.66 -2.05
C GLN A 56 3.28 -12.59 -3.26
N PRO A 57 2.29 -13.47 -3.54
CA PRO A 57 2.17 -14.03 -4.87
C PRO A 57 1.91 -12.88 -5.85
N LEU A 58 2.82 -12.67 -6.80
CA LEU A 58 2.66 -11.69 -7.88
C LEU A 58 1.30 -11.92 -8.57
N PRO A 59 0.32 -11.01 -8.46
CA PRO A 59 -0.89 -11.13 -9.24
C PRO A 59 -0.52 -11.00 -10.73
N PRO A 60 -1.12 -11.79 -11.64
CA PRO A 60 -0.93 -11.57 -13.06
C PRO A 60 -1.33 -10.13 -13.41
N ALA A 61 -0.47 -9.43 -14.15
CA ALA A 61 -0.50 -8.00 -14.42
C ALA A 61 -1.70 -7.49 -15.26
N SER A 62 -2.77 -8.27 -15.40
CA SER A 62 -4.03 -7.86 -16.02
C SER A 62 -5.12 -8.87 -15.68
N PRO A 63 -6.30 -8.46 -15.18
CA PRO A 63 -7.48 -9.31 -15.24
C PRO A 63 -7.78 -9.54 -16.72
N ARG A 64 -7.80 -10.79 -17.18
CA ARG A 64 -8.41 -11.10 -18.47
C ARG A 64 -9.90 -10.75 -18.35
N PRO A 65 -10.53 -10.09 -19.34
CA PRO A 65 -11.95 -9.76 -19.25
C PRO A 65 -12.75 -11.04 -19.03
N GLY A 66 -13.53 -11.09 -17.94
CA GLY A 66 -14.40 -12.23 -17.59
C GLY A 66 -13.81 -13.30 -16.67
N LYS A 67 -12.64 -13.08 -16.03
CA LYS A 67 -12.21 -13.91 -14.89
C LYS A 67 -12.12 -13.06 -13.63
N ASP A 68 -13.06 -13.29 -12.71
CA ASP A 68 -12.97 -12.76 -11.36
C ASP A 68 -11.64 -13.22 -10.73
N TYR A 69 -10.86 -12.27 -10.24
CA TYR A 69 -9.63 -12.58 -9.51
C TYR A 69 -10.01 -13.32 -8.22
N GLU A 70 -9.80 -14.64 -8.18
CA GLU A 70 -9.97 -15.53 -7.01
C GLU A 70 -9.01 -15.23 -5.84
N GLY A 71 -8.18 -14.19 -5.94
CA GLY A 71 -7.22 -13.83 -4.90
C GLY A 71 -7.74 -12.83 -3.87
N TYR A 72 -6.79 -12.21 -3.16
CA TYR A 72 -7.00 -11.25 -2.06
C TYR A 72 -8.09 -10.22 -2.36
N ILE A 73 -9.04 -10.08 -1.43
CA ILE A 73 -10.11 -9.09 -1.48
C ILE A 73 -9.63 -7.83 -0.74
N PRO A 74 -9.59 -6.65 -1.39
CA PRO A 74 -9.13 -5.42 -0.76
C PRO A 74 -10.03 -5.03 0.42
N LEU A 75 -9.40 -4.59 1.51
CA LEU A 75 -10.12 -4.30 2.75
C LEU A 75 -10.98 -3.04 2.68
N TRP A 76 -10.58 -2.03 1.89
CA TRP A 76 -11.21 -0.69 1.87
C TRP A 76 -11.99 -0.39 0.59
N PHE A 77 -11.95 -1.29 -0.37
CA PHE A 77 -12.57 -1.13 -1.68
C PHE A 77 -13.37 -2.36 -2.05
N GLU A 78 -14.37 -2.19 -2.91
CA GLU A 78 -15.12 -3.27 -3.53
C GLU A 78 -15.08 -3.13 -5.05
N ARG A 79 -15.18 -4.26 -5.75
CA ARG A 79 -15.24 -4.26 -7.22
C ARG A 79 -16.70 -4.10 -7.64
N LYS A 80 -16.97 -3.10 -8.49
CA LYS A 80 -18.31 -2.81 -9.04
C LYS A 80 -18.18 -2.54 -10.54
N VAL A 81 -19.24 -2.80 -11.29
CA VAL A 81 -19.33 -2.38 -12.70
C VAL A 81 -19.91 -0.98 -12.72
N ASP A 82 -19.22 -0.04 -13.35
CA ASP A 82 -19.73 1.31 -13.54
C ASP A 82 -20.94 1.29 -14.47
N ALA A 83 -22.02 1.96 -14.07
CA ALA A 83 -23.28 1.95 -14.80
C ALA A 83 -23.22 2.75 -16.11
N VAL A 84 -22.26 3.68 -16.22
CA VAL A 84 -22.12 4.56 -17.39
C VAL A 84 -21.15 3.97 -18.40
N THR A 85 -19.96 3.54 -17.96
CA THR A 85 -18.91 3.04 -18.84
C THR A 85 -18.94 1.52 -19.04
N GLY A 86 -19.59 0.77 -18.14
CA GLY A 86 -19.57 -0.69 -18.16
C GLY A 86 -18.23 -1.29 -17.71
N GLU A 87 -17.29 -0.47 -17.23
CA GLU A 87 -15.97 -0.92 -16.78
C GLU A 87 -15.98 -1.39 -15.32
N LEU A 88 -15.06 -2.30 -14.99
CA LEU A 88 -14.86 -2.75 -13.62
C LEU A 88 -14.09 -1.67 -12.84
N ILE A 89 -14.74 -1.07 -11.86
CA ILE A 89 -14.16 -0.04 -10.96
C ILE A 89 -13.92 -0.59 -9.56
N CYS A 90 -12.95 -0.02 -8.86
CA CYS A 90 -12.72 -0.22 -7.43
C CYS A 90 -13.40 0.92 -6.66
N ALA A 91 -14.62 0.69 -6.19
CA ALA A 91 -15.36 1.67 -5.41
C ALA A 91 -14.91 1.67 -3.95
N TYR A 92 -14.70 2.85 -3.37
CA TYR A 92 -14.45 2.98 -1.95
C TYR A 92 -15.71 2.57 -1.17
N LYS A 93 -15.59 1.57 -0.28
CA LYS A 93 -16.74 1.04 0.48
C LYS A 93 -16.89 1.65 1.88
N GLY A 94 -15.98 2.54 2.28
CA GLY A 94 -15.91 3.07 3.65
C GLY A 94 -15.02 2.24 4.58
N GLY A 95 -14.89 2.69 5.83
CA GLY A 95 -14.24 1.98 6.92
C GLY A 95 -12.82 2.43 7.22
N TYR A 96 -12.06 2.90 6.21
CA TYR A 96 -10.66 3.32 6.43
C TYR A 96 -10.58 4.54 7.36
N TRP A 97 -11.39 5.57 7.11
CA TRP A 97 -11.33 6.80 7.89
C TRP A 97 -11.88 6.61 9.30
N GLU A 98 -12.90 5.77 9.46
CA GLU A 98 -13.46 5.38 10.75
C GLU A 98 -12.46 4.54 11.56
N ALA A 99 -11.75 3.62 10.92
CA ALA A 99 -10.64 2.87 11.51
C ALA A 99 -9.49 3.81 11.91
N LYS A 100 -9.15 4.78 11.05
CA LYS A 100 -8.15 5.82 11.34
C LYS A 100 -8.55 6.69 12.53
N ASP A 101 -9.80 7.12 12.61
CA ASP A 101 -10.27 7.95 13.73
C ASP A 101 -10.17 7.18 15.06
N LYS A 102 -10.65 5.93 15.07
CA LYS A 102 -10.64 5.04 16.24
C LYS A 102 -9.27 4.42 16.55
N GLN A 103 -8.30 4.54 15.64
CA GLN A 103 -7.02 3.82 15.69
C GLN A 103 -7.20 2.30 15.80
N ASP A 104 -8.23 1.76 15.17
CA ASP A 104 -8.51 0.32 15.15
C ASP A 104 -8.09 -0.28 13.81
N TRP A 105 -6.92 -0.93 13.82
CA TRP A 105 -6.34 -1.61 12.66
C TRP A 105 -6.48 -3.13 12.72
N SER A 106 -7.37 -3.66 13.57
CA SER A 106 -7.55 -5.11 13.77
C SER A 106 -7.89 -5.87 12.48
N ALA A 107 -8.54 -5.20 11.53
CA ALA A 107 -8.86 -5.78 10.22
C ALA A 107 -7.68 -5.77 9.22
N CYS A 108 -6.62 -5.01 9.50
CA CYS A 108 -5.46 -4.90 8.61
C CYS A 108 -4.51 -6.09 8.77
N PRO A 109 -4.15 -6.79 7.67
CA PRO A 109 -3.13 -7.82 7.72
C PRO A 109 -1.72 -7.22 7.89
N ASP A 110 -0.81 -7.98 8.48
CA ASP A 110 0.62 -7.67 8.48
C ASP A 110 1.26 -8.13 7.16
N ILE A 111 1.79 -7.18 6.39
CA ILE A 111 2.27 -7.40 5.01
C ILE A 111 3.74 -7.02 4.80
N PHE A 112 4.49 -6.69 5.86
CA PHE A 112 5.89 -6.23 5.77
C PHE A 112 6.91 -7.19 6.42
#